data_AF-A0A7Y2DXR6-F1
#
_entry.id   AF-A0A7Y2DXR6-F1
#
_cell.length_a   1.000
_cell.length_b   1.000
_cell.length_c   1.000
_cell.angle_alpha   90.00
_cell.angle_beta   90.00
_cell.angle_gamma   90.00
#
_symmetry.space_group_name_H-M   'P 1'
#
loop_
_entity.id
_entity.type
_entity.pdbx_description
1 polymer ?
#
loop_
_entity_poly.entity_id
_entity_poly.type
_entity_poly.pdbx_seq_one_letter_code
_entity_poly.pdbx_strand_id
1 'polypeptide(L)'
;MSIENVEHGSRCAADCGFGASSDGIDCLPDGDGCGMAFLLEADESEFHDRYMVEATKAFNAILNMMPEDPKGRKPSFIHTRMGTMLAWVDHNANECEHQVTHESDDLKIAEVLGIRNFGAKGAIQAS
;
A
#
# COMPACT_ATOMS: atom_id res chain seq x y z
N MET A 1 16.89 -32.44 -27.41
CA MET A 1 16.25 -31.13 -27.18
C MET A 1 16.54 -30.76 -25.75
N SER A 2 17.51 -29.87 -25.55
CA SER A 2 17.88 -29.37 -24.23
C SER A 2 16.81 -28.35 -23.82
N ILE A 3 16.16 -28.57 -22.69
CA ILE A 3 15.33 -27.55 -22.06
C ILE A 3 16.33 -26.56 -21.45
N GLU A 4 16.48 -25.40 -22.09
CA GLU A 4 17.22 -24.31 -21.49
C GLU A 4 16.49 -23.88 -20.21
N ASN A 5 17.22 -23.90 -19.10
CA ASN A 5 16.78 -23.34 -17.83
C ASN A 5 16.47 -21.86 -18.07
N VAL A 6 15.20 -21.51 -18.15
CA VAL A 6 14.77 -20.13 -17.99
C VAL A 6 15.02 -19.80 -16.53
N GLU A 7 16.13 -19.10 -16.26
CA GLU A 7 16.31 -18.34 -15.04
C GLU A 7 15.09 -17.43 -14.91
N HIS A 8 14.14 -17.84 -14.09
CA HIS A 8 13.07 -16.97 -13.65
C HIS A 8 13.72 -16.00 -12.68
N GLY A 9 14.35 -14.94 -13.20
CA GLY A 9 14.55 -13.73 -12.41
C GLY A 9 13.21 -13.42 -11.77
N SER A 10 13.19 -13.40 -10.43
CA SER A 10 11.97 -13.39 -9.63
C SER A 10 11.06 -12.26 -10.11
N ARG A 11 10.07 -12.61 -10.94
CA ARG A 11 9.05 -11.67 -11.41
C ARG A 11 8.02 -11.58 -10.30
N CYS A 12 7.81 -10.39 -9.79
CA CYS A 12 6.86 -10.10 -8.71
C CYS A 12 5.45 -10.56 -9.14
N ALA A 13 5.03 -11.74 -8.71
CA ALA A 13 3.75 -12.33 -9.10
C ALA A 13 2.84 -12.51 -7.88
N ALA A 14 1.66 -11.91 -8.01
CA ALA A 14 0.36 -12.22 -7.39
C ALA A 14 0.02 -11.81 -5.95
N ASP A 15 0.94 -11.65 -5.01
CA ASP A 15 0.60 -11.27 -3.62
C ASP A 15 1.14 -9.87 -3.28
N CYS A 16 0.32 -8.97 -2.73
CA CYS A 16 0.59 -7.52 -2.67
C CYS A 16 1.26 -7.06 -1.36
N GLY A 17 2.59 -7.24 -1.27
CA GLY A 17 3.43 -6.61 -0.25
C GLY A 17 3.85 -5.20 -0.64
N PHE A 18 4.30 -4.40 0.33
CA PHE A 18 5.04 -3.16 0.04
C PHE A 18 6.51 -3.33 0.38
N GLY A 19 7.34 -2.66 -0.41
CA GLY A 19 8.73 -2.45 -0.11
C GLY A 19 9.11 -0.99 -0.35
N ALA A 20 9.83 -0.40 0.59
CA ALA A 20 10.20 1.01 0.54
C ALA A 20 11.71 1.18 0.57
N SER A 21 12.20 2.12 -0.24
CA SER A 21 13.61 2.49 -0.36
C SER A 21 13.76 4.01 -0.53
N SER A 22 14.99 4.49 -0.73
CA SER A 22 15.23 5.89 -1.10
C SER A 22 14.66 6.28 -2.47
N ASP A 23 14.44 5.29 -3.34
CA ASP A 23 14.04 5.53 -4.74
C ASP A 23 12.52 5.49 -4.93
N GLY A 24 11.79 4.92 -3.97
CA GLY A 24 10.33 4.87 -4.03
C GLY A 24 9.72 3.78 -3.16
N ILE A 25 8.46 3.46 -3.49
CA ILE A 25 7.71 2.36 -2.91
C ILE A 25 7.33 1.43 -4.06
N ASP A 26 7.66 0.16 -3.88
CA ASP A 26 7.46 -0.91 -4.84
C ASP A 26 6.45 -1.92 -4.30
N CYS A 27 5.71 -2.54 -5.22
CA CYS A 27 4.88 -3.70 -4.91
C CYS A 27 5.78 -4.94 -4.88
N LEU A 28 5.81 -5.63 -3.74
CA LEU A 28 6.61 -6.84 -3.53
C LEU A 28 5.73 -8.10 -3.60
N PRO A 29 6.25 -9.23 -4.12
CA PRO A 29 5.54 -10.51 -4.08
C PRO A 29 5.45 -11.05 -2.65
N ASP A 30 4.48 -11.96 -2.43
CA ASP A 30 4.30 -12.76 -1.21
C ASP A 30 4.22 -11.94 0.09
N GLY A 31 3.69 -10.71 0.01
CA GLY A 31 3.54 -9.84 1.16
C GLY A 31 2.10 -9.40 1.41
N ASP A 32 1.85 -9.02 2.66
CA ASP A 32 0.67 -8.25 3.03
C ASP A 32 1.03 -6.77 3.13
N GLY A 33 0.08 -5.91 2.82
CA GLY A 33 0.14 -4.49 3.16
C GLY A 33 0.31 -3.51 2.01
N CYS A 34 0.17 -3.95 0.76
CA CYS A 34 -0.10 -3.07 -0.37
C CYS A 34 -1.46 -3.44 -1.00
N GLY A 35 -2.23 -2.45 -1.44
CA GLY A 35 -3.48 -2.68 -2.16
C GLY A 35 -3.80 -1.52 -3.08
N MET A 36 -4.55 -1.75 -4.16
CA MET A 36 -5.02 -0.66 -5.01
C MET A 36 -5.80 0.37 -4.18
N ALA A 37 -5.61 1.66 -4.48
CA ALA A 37 -6.34 2.73 -3.79
C ALA A 37 -7.79 2.81 -4.30
N PHE A 38 -8.60 1.84 -3.91
CA PHE A 38 -10.03 1.73 -4.18
C PHE A 38 -10.72 1.13 -2.97
N LEU A 39 -11.79 1.76 -2.50
CA LEU A 39 -12.59 1.25 -1.40
C LEU A 39 -13.79 0.48 -1.95
N LEU A 40 -14.05 -0.71 -1.39
CA LEU A 40 -15.22 -1.49 -1.76
C LEU A 40 -16.50 -0.77 -1.32
N GLU A 41 -17.43 -0.60 -2.25
CA GLU A 41 -18.78 -0.13 -1.96
C GLU A 41 -19.66 -1.30 -1.53
N ALA A 42 -20.52 -1.07 -0.54
CA ALA A 42 -21.46 -2.06 -0.01
C ALA A 42 -22.85 -1.44 0.18
N ASP A 43 -23.87 -2.30 0.26
CA ASP A 43 -25.22 -1.89 0.63
C ASP A 43 -25.30 -1.46 2.10
N GLU A 44 -26.30 -0.63 2.42
CA GLU A 44 -26.53 -0.19 3.80
C GLU A 44 -26.83 -1.38 4.73
N SER A 45 -26.19 -1.41 5.90
CA SER A 45 -26.36 -2.45 6.91
C SER A 45 -26.09 -1.91 8.32
N GLU A 46 -26.26 -2.73 9.36
CA GLU A 46 -26.02 -2.33 10.75
C GLU A 46 -24.57 -1.88 11.03
N PHE A 47 -23.60 -2.30 10.22
CA PHE A 47 -22.18 -1.96 10.33
C PHE A 47 -21.68 -1.06 9.18
N HIS A 48 -22.55 -0.71 8.24
CA HIS A 48 -22.22 0.14 7.09
C HIS A 48 -23.42 1.04 6.79
N ASP A 49 -23.64 2.04 7.66
CA ASP A 49 -24.78 2.93 7.54
C ASP A 49 -24.68 3.85 6.31
N ARG A 50 -25.73 4.65 6.07
CA ARG A 50 -25.76 5.62 4.98
C ARG A 50 -24.53 6.55 4.93
N TYR A 51 -23.97 6.93 6.08
CA TYR A 51 -22.83 7.84 6.13
C TYR A 51 -21.55 7.13 5.68
N MET A 52 -21.39 5.86 6.04
CA MET A 52 -20.29 5.04 5.55
C MET A 52 -20.37 4.80 4.03
N VAL A 53 -21.58 4.58 3.51
CA VAL A 53 -21.81 4.46 2.05
C VAL A 53 -21.42 5.74 1.33
N GLU A 54 -21.91 6.89 1.81
CA GLU A 54 -21.63 8.20 1.22
C GLU A 54 -20.13 8.56 1.31
N ALA A 55 -19.49 8.28 2.45
CA ALA A 55 -18.07 8.52 2.63
C ALA A 55 -17.23 7.66 1.66
N THR A 56 -17.57 6.38 1.52
CA THR A 56 -16.87 5.45 0.60
C THR A 56 -16.93 5.96 -0.84
N LYS A 57 -18.11 6.38 -1.29
CA LYS A 57 -18.30 6.98 -2.62
C LYS A 57 -17.50 8.26 -2.81
N ALA A 58 -17.49 9.14 -1.81
CA ALA A 58 -16.74 10.38 -1.86
C ALA A 58 -15.22 10.13 -1.93
N PHE A 59 -14.70 9.18 -1.16
CA PHE A 59 -13.29 8.79 -1.25
C PHE A 59 -12.94 8.20 -2.61
N ASN A 60 -13.74 7.28 -3.15
CA ASN A 60 -13.52 6.73 -4.49
C ASN A 60 -13.55 7.82 -5.56
N ALA A 61 -14.45 8.81 -5.46
CA ALA A 61 -14.48 9.95 -6.37
C ALA A 61 -13.18 10.76 -6.32
N ILE A 62 -12.66 11.04 -5.12
CA ILE A 62 -11.38 11.74 -4.94
C ILE A 62 -10.22 10.94 -5.55
N LEU A 63 -10.17 9.63 -5.28
CA LEU A 63 -9.12 8.75 -5.79
C LEU A 63 -9.14 8.68 -7.33
N ASN A 64 -10.32 8.62 -7.94
CA ASN A 64 -10.50 8.60 -9.40
C ASN A 64 -10.13 9.93 -10.09
N MET A 65 -10.09 11.05 -9.36
CA MET A 65 -9.70 12.34 -9.90
C MET A 65 -8.19 12.60 -9.83
N MET A 66 -7.42 11.71 -9.21
CA MET A 66 -5.97 11.87 -9.11
C MET A 66 -5.35 11.80 -10.51
N PRO A 67 -4.46 12.74 -10.87
CA PRO A 67 -3.77 12.70 -12.16
C PRO A 67 -2.84 11.49 -12.21
N GLU A 68 -2.58 10.99 -13.41
CA GLU A 68 -1.58 9.94 -13.60
C GLU A 68 -0.21 10.42 -13.10
N ASP A 69 0.50 9.54 -12.41
CA ASP A 69 1.88 9.80 -12.02
C ASP A 69 2.79 9.77 -13.27
N PRO A 70 3.62 10.79 -13.51
CA PRO A 70 4.50 10.82 -14.69
C PRO A 70 5.50 9.67 -14.80
N LYS A 71 5.74 8.94 -13.69
CA LYS A 71 6.60 7.74 -13.67
C LYS A 71 5.82 6.44 -13.82
N GLY A 72 4.51 6.50 -14.13
CA GLY A 72 3.66 5.33 -14.34
C GLY A 72 3.26 4.57 -13.06
N ARG A 73 3.53 5.15 -11.87
CA ARG A 73 3.12 4.58 -10.59
C ARG A 73 1.60 4.67 -10.41
N LYS A 74 1.05 3.80 -9.57
CA LYS A 74 -0.39 3.75 -9.28
C LYS A 74 -0.67 4.19 -7.84
N PRO A 75 -1.80 4.85 -7.56
CA PRO A 75 -2.18 5.14 -6.20
C PRO A 75 -2.51 3.83 -5.49
N SER A 76 -1.96 3.62 -4.31
CA SER A 76 -2.13 2.39 -3.54
C SER A 76 -2.20 2.69 -2.05
N PHE A 77 -2.97 1.89 -1.33
CA PHE A 77 -2.97 1.87 0.13
C PHE A 77 -1.79 1.03 0.62
N ILE A 78 -0.96 1.64 1.45
CA ILE A 78 0.09 0.95 2.21
C ILE A 78 -0.41 0.76 3.64
N HIS A 79 -0.47 -0.49 4.08
CA HIS A 79 -0.85 -0.87 5.42
C HIS A 79 0.38 -1.23 6.24
N THR A 80 0.49 -0.61 7.40
CA THR A 80 1.54 -0.88 8.38
C THR A 80 0.90 -1.16 9.73
N ARG A 81 1.68 -1.67 10.69
CA ARG A 81 1.23 -1.81 12.09
C ARG A 81 0.84 -0.45 12.72
N MET A 82 1.31 0.66 12.15
CA MET A 82 1.03 2.02 12.60
C MET A 82 -0.26 2.61 11.98
N GLY A 83 -0.74 2.09 10.85
CA GLY A 83 -1.93 2.56 10.15
C GLY A 83 -1.84 2.42 8.63
N THR A 84 -2.81 3.00 7.94
CA THR A 84 -2.90 3.00 6.47
C THR A 84 -2.54 4.38 5.92
N MET A 85 -1.78 4.41 4.83
CA MET A 85 -1.51 5.64 4.07
C MET A 85 -1.73 5.45 2.58
N LEU A 86 -1.98 6.54 1.87
CA LEU A 86 -2.04 6.57 0.41
C LEU A 86 -0.65 6.91 -0.15
N ALA A 87 -0.18 6.14 -1.14
CA ALA A 87 1.12 6.34 -1.78
C ALA A 87 1.08 6.05 -3.28
N TRP A 88 2.06 6.59 -4.01
CA TRP A 88 2.34 6.20 -5.40
C TRP A 88 3.30 5.01 -5.40
N VAL A 89 2.84 3.87 -5.90
CA VAL A 89 3.58 2.60 -5.87
C VAL A 89 3.91 2.15 -7.29
N ASP A 90 5.15 1.70 -7.51
CA ASP A 90 5.52 1.01 -8.74
C ASP A 90 5.12 -0.46 -8.66
N HIS A 91 4.24 -0.88 -9.56
CA HIS A 91 3.76 -2.26 -9.68
C HIS A 91 4.55 -3.09 -10.71
N ASN A 92 5.56 -2.50 -11.35
CA ASN A 92 6.43 -3.15 -12.33
C ASN A 92 7.88 -3.31 -11.85
N ALA A 93 8.17 -2.91 -10.61
CA ALA A 93 9.46 -3.08 -10.00
C ALA A 93 9.83 -4.57 -9.93
N ASN A 94 11.09 -4.89 -10.23
CA ASN A 94 11.61 -6.27 -10.25
C ASN A 94 12.75 -6.49 -9.23
N GLU A 95 13.12 -5.46 -8.48
CA GLU A 95 14.26 -5.50 -7.55
C GLU A 95 13.73 -5.43 -6.12
N CYS A 96 13.96 -6.50 -5.33
CA CYS A 96 13.45 -6.61 -3.96
C CYS A 96 14.57 -6.55 -2.89
N GLU A 97 15.83 -6.38 -3.30
CA GLU A 97 16.95 -6.41 -2.36
C GLU A 97 17.00 -5.13 -1.51
N HIS A 98 17.26 -5.30 -0.21
CA HIS A 98 17.42 -4.22 0.78
C HIS A 98 16.19 -3.32 1.04
N GLN A 99 15.00 -3.72 0.61
CA GLN A 99 13.78 -2.95 0.86
C GLN A 99 13.27 -3.09 2.29
N VAL A 100 12.63 -2.04 2.79
CA VAL A 100 11.90 -2.05 4.06
C VAL A 100 10.49 -2.58 3.80
N THR A 101 10.10 -3.64 4.49
CA THR A 101 8.82 -4.34 4.31
C THR A 101 7.94 -4.26 5.57
N HIS A 102 6.74 -4.83 5.54
CA HIS A 102 5.83 -4.89 6.70
C HIS A 102 6.42 -5.64 7.92
N GLU A 103 7.37 -6.55 7.67
CA GLU A 103 8.10 -7.31 8.71
C GLU A 103 9.22 -6.49 9.38
N SER A 104 9.56 -5.31 8.86
CA SER A 104 10.54 -4.42 9.48
C SER A 104 10.00 -3.80 10.78
N ASP A 105 10.91 -3.30 11.62
CA ASP A 105 10.53 -2.58 12.83
C ASP A 105 9.83 -1.24 12.50
N ASP A 106 8.97 -0.76 13.41
CA ASP A 106 8.16 0.44 13.15
C ASP A 106 8.99 1.70 12.96
N LEU A 107 10.16 1.81 13.62
CA LEU A 107 11.03 2.97 13.46
C LEU A 107 11.57 3.03 12.05
N LYS A 108 12.05 1.90 11.52
CA LYS A 108 12.56 1.79 10.15
C LYS A 108 11.47 2.03 9.11
N ILE A 109 10.28 1.46 9.31
CA ILE A 109 9.12 1.72 8.44
C ILE A 109 8.75 3.21 8.48
N ALA A 110 8.68 3.82 9.67
CA ALA A 110 8.31 5.22 9.80
C ALA A 110 9.35 6.17 9.19
N GLU A 111 10.64 5.85 9.35
CA GLU A 111 11.74 6.61 8.76
C GLU A 111 11.67 6.60 7.22
N VAL A 112 11.57 5.42 6.61
CA VAL A 112 11.58 5.30 5.14
C VAL A 112 10.29 5.84 4.50
N LEU A 113 9.14 5.64 5.14
CA LEU A 113 7.85 6.14 4.63
C LEU A 113 7.56 7.59 5.04
N GLY A 114 8.43 8.22 5.83
CA GLY A 114 8.24 9.58 6.32
C GLY A 114 7.01 9.75 7.23
N ILE A 115 6.59 8.68 7.93
CA ILE A 115 5.41 8.68 8.80
C ILE A 115 5.70 9.54 10.03
N ARG A 116 4.82 10.52 10.26
CA ARG A 116 4.84 11.37 11.45
C ARG A 116 3.84 10.82 12.47
N ASN A 117 4.12 11.02 13.76
CA ASN A 117 3.21 10.73 14.88
C ASN A 117 2.88 9.26 15.17
N PHE A 118 3.77 8.30 14.83
CA PHE A 118 3.50 6.87 15.02
C PHE A 118 3.48 6.36 16.48
N GLY A 119 3.51 7.26 17.48
CA GLY A 119 3.25 6.98 18.90
C GLY A 119 2.03 7.70 19.50
N ALA A 120 1.29 8.48 18.71
CA ALA A 120 0.20 9.32 19.22
C ALA A 120 -1.15 8.59 19.42
N LYS A 121 -1.26 7.32 18.99
CA LYS A 121 -2.50 6.52 19.13
C LYS A 121 -2.94 6.27 20.59
N GLY A 122 -2.08 6.55 21.58
CA GLY A 122 -2.46 6.53 23.00
C GLY A 122 -3.18 7.77 23.53
N ALA A 123 -3.26 8.88 22.77
CA ALA A 123 -3.73 10.17 23.29
C ALA A 123 -5.20 10.52 22.95
N ILE A 124 -5.86 9.78 22.06
CA ILE A 124 -7.22 10.12 21.57
C ILE A 124 -8.34 9.36 22.32
N GLN A 125 -8.01 8.57 23.35
CA GLN A 125 -8.99 7.88 24.20
C GLN A 125 -9.17 8.48 25.61
N ALA A 126 -8.80 9.75 25.81
CA ALA A 126 -9.06 10.45 27.07
C ALA A 126 -9.79 11.78 26.81
N SER A 127 -11.08 11.70 26.49
CA SER A 127 -12.04 12.80 26.66
C SER A 127 -13.46 12.27 26.68
#